data_AF-A0A662DDJ0-F1
#
_entry.id   AF-A0A662DDJ0-F1
#
_cell.length_a   1.000
_cell.length_b   1.000
_cell.length_c   1.000
_cell.angle_alpha   90.00
_cell.angle_beta   90.00
_cell.angle_gamma   90.00
#
_symmetry.space_group_name_H-M   'P 1'
#
loop_
_entity.id
_entity.type
_entity.pdbx_description
1 polymer ?
#
loop_
_entity_poly.entity_id
_entity_poly.type
_entity_poly.pdbx_seq_one_letter_code
_entity_poly.pdbx_strand_id
1 'polypeptide(L)'
;MGFFDKITAKIRQAAEKRKEADFIPFKVRCEKCGEEITINVNRRTDLQNLYLEPGEKGAAFNLKKEILGKKCPNLIRIDVDFDHNYKIISRDISGGSFIE
;
A
#
# COMPACT_ATOMS: atom_id res chain seq x y z
N MET A 1 -19.39 10.63 -35.63
CA MET A 1 -18.09 10.52 -34.93
C MET A 1 -18.05 11.58 -33.84
N GLY A 2 -18.61 11.22 -32.68
CA GLY A 2 -19.29 12.17 -31.79
C GLY A 2 -18.45 12.60 -30.60
N PHE A 3 -18.62 13.86 -30.22
CA PHE A 3 -18.03 14.55 -29.07
C PHE A 3 -18.17 13.78 -27.74
N PHE A 4 -19.22 12.95 -27.61
CA PHE A 4 -19.48 12.10 -26.44
C PHE A 4 -18.40 11.04 -26.20
N ASP A 5 -17.83 10.45 -27.26
CA ASP A 5 -16.84 9.39 -27.14
C ASP A 5 -15.55 9.86 -26.45
N LYS A 6 -15.16 11.12 -26.73
CA LYS A 6 -14.02 11.80 -26.09
C LYS A 6 -14.27 12.09 -24.61
N ILE A 7 -15.51 12.36 -24.22
CA ILE A 7 -15.88 12.62 -22.81
C ILE A 7 -15.82 11.29 -22.03
N THR A 8 -16.38 10.22 -22.58
CA THR A 8 -16.34 8.88 -21.97
C THR A 8 -14.90 8.39 -21.80
N ALA A 9 -14.05 8.61 -22.81
CA ALA A 9 -12.62 8.27 -22.73
C ALA A 9 -11.89 9.04 -21.61
N LYS A 10 -12.18 10.34 -21.42
CA LYS A 10 -11.59 11.13 -20.32
C LYS A 10 -12.07 10.68 -18.95
N ILE A 11 -13.35 10.33 -18.80
CA ILE A 11 -13.90 9.80 -17.54
C ILE A 11 -13.24 8.46 -17.20
N ARG A 12 -13.06 7.59 -18.19
CA ARG A 12 -12.38 6.30 -18.01
C ARG A 12 -10.92 6.46 -17.58
N GLN A 13 -10.17 7.34 -18.25
CA GLN A 13 -8.79 7.65 -17.85
C GLN A 13 -8.70 8.25 -16.44
N ALA A 14 -9.63 9.14 -16.08
CA ALA A 14 -9.68 9.70 -14.73
C ALA A 14 -10.02 8.63 -13.67
N ALA A 15 -10.89 7.68 -14.01
CA ALA A 15 -11.24 6.57 -13.12
C ALA A 15 -10.05 5.60 -12.94
N GLU A 16 -9.32 5.27 -13.99
CA GLU A 16 -8.10 4.44 -13.92
C GLU A 16 -7.02 5.11 -13.06
N LYS A 17 -6.77 6.41 -13.27
CA LYS A 17 -5.81 7.17 -12.48
C LYS A 17 -6.18 7.25 -10.99
N ARG A 18 -7.48 7.34 -10.67
CA ARG A 18 -7.96 7.26 -9.27
C ARG A 18 -7.77 5.87 -8.68
N LYS A 19 -7.97 4.83 -9.49
CA LYS A 19 -7.79 3.44 -9.08
C LYS A 19 -6.33 3.10 -8.80
N GLU A 20 -5.40 3.64 -9.60
CA GLU A 20 -3.96 3.55 -9.32
C GLU A 20 -3.58 4.31 -8.05
N ALA A 21 -4.17 5.49 -7.82
CA ALA A 21 -3.93 6.23 -6.59
C ALA A 21 -4.33 5.45 -5.33
N ASP A 22 -5.26 4.49 -5.43
CA ASP A 22 -5.71 3.65 -4.30
C ASP A 22 -4.69 2.61 -3.84
N PHE A 23 -3.62 2.38 -4.58
CA PHE A 23 -2.58 1.42 -4.21
C PHE A 23 -1.30 2.12 -3.74
N ILE A 24 -0.79 1.67 -2.60
CA ILE A 24 0.51 2.05 -2.06
C ILE A 24 1.47 0.89 -2.30
N PRO A 25 2.47 1.03 -3.20
CA PRO A 25 3.43 -0.03 -3.45
C PRO A 25 4.44 -0.13 -2.31
N PHE A 26 4.73 -1.35 -1.88
CA PHE A 26 5.87 -1.67 -1.02
C PHE A 26 6.74 -2.69 -1.71
N LYS A 27 8.05 -2.44 -1.73
CA LYS A 27 9.03 -3.44 -2.13
C LYS A 27 9.77 -3.95 -0.90
N VAL A 28 9.89 -5.26 -0.81
CA VAL A 28 10.62 -5.94 0.26
C VAL A 28 11.58 -6.95 -0.34
N ARG A 29 12.72 -7.14 0.30
CA ARG A 29 13.66 -8.22 0.01
C ARG A 29 13.62 -9.25 1.13
N CYS A 30 13.44 -10.51 0.78
CA CYS A 30 13.49 -11.64 1.70
C CYS A 30 14.91 -11.80 2.25
N GLU A 31 15.07 -11.90 3.58
CA GLU A 31 16.39 -12.07 4.19
C GLU A 31 16.99 -13.45 3.91
N LYS A 32 16.15 -14.48 3.72
CA LYS A 32 16.58 -15.88 3.62
C LYS A 32 17.05 -16.27 2.21
N CYS A 33 16.35 -15.83 1.17
CA CYS A 33 16.64 -16.21 -0.22
C CYS A 33 16.96 -15.03 -1.13
N GLY A 34 16.85 -13.79 -0.64
CA GLY A 34 17.11 -12.58 -1.42
C GLY A 34 16.02 -12.23 -2.46
N GLU A 35 14.88 -12.94 -2.47
CA GLU A 35 13.78 -12.62 -3.39
C GLU A 35 13.24 -11.21 -3.13
N GLU A 36 13.11 -10.42 -4.20
CA GLU A 36 12.46 -9.11 -4.17
C GLU A 36 10.99 -9.25 -4.54
N ILE A 37 10.13 -8.71 -3.68
CA ILE A 37 8.69 -8.84 -3.78
C ILE A 37 8.09 -7.44 -3.74
N THR A 38 7.28 -7.12 -4.75
CA THR A 38 6.46 -5.90 -4.76
C THR A 38 5.04 -6.26 -4.40
N ILE A 39 4.50 -5.62 -3.38
CA ILE A 39 3.08 -5.72 -3.01
C ILE A 39 2.41 -4.37 -3.22
N ASN A 40 1.15 -4.40 -3.64
CA ASN A 40 0.31 -3.21 -3.80
C ASN A 40 -0.76 -3.22 -2.72
N VAL A 41 -0.60 -2.37 -1.72
CA VAL A 41 -1.50 -2.26 -0.58
C VAL A 41 -2.66 -1.35 -0.97
N ASN A 42 -3.90 -1.84 -0.88
CA ASN A 42 -5.07 -1.03 -1.18
C ASN A 42 -5.49 -0.22 0.05
N ARG A 43 -5.49 1.11 -0.08
CA ARG A 43 -5.82 2.05 1.02
C ARG A 43 -7.19 1.82 1.64
N ARG A 44 -8.13 1.24 0.88
CA ARG A 44 -9.53 1.08 1.30
C ARG A 44 -9.81 -0.24 1.99
N THR A 45 -8.98 -1.27 1.75
CA THR A 45 -9.26 -2.63 2.21
C THR A 45 -8.15 -3.25 3.04
N ASP A 46 -6.89 -2.84 2.84
CA ASP A 46 -5.77 -3.40 3.59
C ASP A 46 -5.42 -2.60 4.85
N LEU A 47 -5.80 -1.32 4.92
CA LEU A 47 -5.50 -0.45 6.05
C LEU A 47 -6.59 -0.55 7.13
N GLN A 48 -6.16 -0.65 8.38
CA GLN A 48 -7.03 -0.56 9.55
C GLN A 48 -7.08 0.89 10.01
N ASN A 49 -8.28 1.44 10.18
CA ASN A 49 -8.47 2.77 10.79
C ASN A 49 -8.29 2.66 12.31
N LEU A 50 -7.46 3.54 12.88
CA LEU A 50 -7.20 3.59 14.32
C LEU A 50 -8.13 4.56 15.07
N TYR A 51 -9.05 5.23 14.36
CA TYR A 51 -10.07 6.12 14.92
C TYR A 51 -9.50 7.21 15.84
N LEU A 52 -8.42 7.86 15.41
CA LEU A 52 -7.92 9.05 16.09
C LEU A 52 -9.02 10.12 16.18
N GLU A 53 -9.18 10.69 17.37
CA GLU A 53 -10.08 11.81 17.56
C GLU A 53 -9.53 13.07 16.86
N PRO A 54 -10.41 13.96 16.37
CA PRO A 54 -9.99 15.21 15.74
C PRO A 54 -9.16 16.06 16.72
N GLY A 55 -7.86 16.23 16.41
CA GLY A 55 -6.89 16.96 17.23
C GLY A 55 -5.86 16.07 17.92
N GLU A 56 -6.05 14.75 17.93
CA GLU A 56 -5.08 13.79 18.43
C GLU A 56 -3.93 13.61 17.43
N LYS A 57 -2.70 13.58 17.95
CA LYS A 57 -1.50 13.34 17.13
C LYS A 57 -1.17 11.86 17.16
N GLY A 58 -1.02 11.23 16.01
CA GLY A 58 -0.62 9.83 15.92
C GLY A 58 -0.86 9.20 14.56
N ALA A 59 -0.84 7.87 14.55
CA ALA A 59 -1.19 7.06 13.39
C ALA A 59 -2.72 7.02 13.19
N ALA A 60 -3.19 7.49 12.05
CA ALA A 60 -4.60 7.41 11.67
C ALA A 60 -4.95 6.04 11.09
N PHE A 61 -3.97 5.40 10.43
CA PHE A 61 -4.12 4.08 9.86
C PHE A 61 -2.93 3.20 10.20
N ASN A 62 -3.17 1.91 10.30
CA ASN A 62 -2.13 0.90 10.48
C ASN A 62 -2.30 -0.21 9.42
N LEU A 63 -1.18 -0.67 8.88
CA LEU A 63 -1.10 -1.81 7.97
C LEU A 63 -0.36 -2.93 8.67
N LYS A 64 -1.01 -4.10 8.79
CA LYS A 64 -0.35 -5.36 9.14
C LYS A 64 -0.47 -6.30 7.97
N LYS A 65 0.67 -6.64 7.36
CA LYS A 65 0.69 -7.53 6.21
C LYS A 65 1.72 -8.63 6.39
N GLU A 66 1.30 -9.84 6.05
CA GLU A 66 2.17 -11.00 5.93
C GLU A 66 2.38 -11.31 4.45
N ILE A 67 3.64 -11.52 4.08
CA ILE A 67 4.09 -11.69 2.70
C ILE A 67 4.87 -12.99 2.63
N LEU A 68 4.48 -13.86 1.69
CA LEU A 68 5.15 -15.11 1.42
C LEU A 68 5.71 -15.07 0.00
N GLY A 69 7.01 -15.31 -0.13
CA GLY A 69 7.71 -15.34 -1.41
C GLY A 69 7.40 -16.59 -2.22
N LYS A 70 7.75 -16.58 -3.51
CA LYS A 70 7.60 -17.76 -4.38
C LYS A 70 8.78 -18.72 -4.24
N LYS A 71 9.97 -18.20 -3.89
CA LYS A 71 11.21 -18.98 -3.85
C LYS A 71 11.43 -19.71 -2.53
N CYS A 72 10.89 -19.20 -1.44
CA CYS A 72 11.03 -19.84 -0.13
C CYS A 72 9.84 -19.51 0.78
N PRO A 73 9.50 -20.40 1.72
CA PRO A 73 8.40 -20.21 2.67
C PRO A 73 8.80 -19.30 3.85
N ASN A 74 9.72 -18.35 3.66
CA ASN A 74 10.06 -17.38 4.70
C ASN A 74 8.94 -16.33 4.79
N LEU A 75 8.34 -16.21 5.96
CA LEU A 75 7.25 -15.26 6.20
C LEU A 75 7.83 -13.89 6.54
N ILE A 76 7.57 -12.92 5.67
CA ILE A 76 7.92 -11.52 5.91
C ILE A 76 6.68 -10.86 6.52
N ARG A 77 6.85 -10.09 7.59
CA ARG A 77 5.77 -9.28 8.16
C ARG A 77 6.16 -7.82 8.13
N ILE A 78 5.22 -6.97 7.72
CA ILE A 78 5.36 -5.53 7.80
C ILE A 78 4.26 -4.96 8.69
N ASP A 79 4.65 -4.00 9.53
CA ASP A 79 3.76 -3.17 10.33
C ASP A 79 4.06 -1.71 9.97
N VAL A 80 3.08 -0.98 9.44
CA VAL A 80 3.29 0.37 8.92
C VAL A 80 2.18 1.29 9.39
N ASP A 81 2.56 2.36 10.07
CA ASP A 81 1.64 3.41 10.49
C ASP A 81 1.60 4.56 9.49
N PHE A 82 0.40 5.08 9.25
CA PHE A 82 0.18 6.21 8.35
C PHE A 82 -0.58 7.34 9.04
N ASP A 83 -0.31 8.57 8.60
CA ASP A 83 -1.11 9.76 8.93
C ASP A 83 -2.42 9.79 8.12
N HIS A 84 -3.25 10.83 8.35
CA HIS A 84 -4.48 11.05 7.59
C HIS A 84 -4.28 11.28 6.08
N ASN A 85 -3.06 11.62 5.64
CA ASN A 85 -2.69 11.82 4.25
C ASN A 85 -2.02 10.58 3.64
N TYR A 86 -2.05 9.44 4.32
CA TYR A 86 -1.37 8.20 3.94
C TYR A 86 0.17 8.34 3.83
N LYS A 87 0.76 9.28 4.57
CA LYS A 87 2.22 9.35 4.73
C LYS A 87 2.66 8.40 5.83
N ILE A 88 3.74 7.67 5.57
CA ILE A 88 4.32 6.73 6.54
C ILE A 88 4.88 7.52 7.73
N ILE A 89 4.40 7.20 8.93
CA ILE A 89 4.90 7.72 10.22
C ILE A 89 5.94 6.77 10.79
N SER A 90 5.64 5.47 10.76
CA SER A 90 6.48 4.41 11.29
C SER A 90 6.44 3.21 10.34
N ARG A 91 7.51 2.44 10.30
CA ARG A 91 7.55 1.16 9.58
C ARG A 91 8.46 0.18 10.29
N ASP A 92 7.95 -1.03 10.48
CA ASP A 92 8.68 -2.17 11.01
C ASP A 92 8.59 -3.34 10.04
N ILE A 93 9.64 -4.15 10.00
CA ILE A 93 9.71 -5.34 9.16
C ILE A 93 10.47 -6.46 9.86
N SER A 94 9.92 -7.67 9.78
CA SER A 94 10.58 -8.91 10.16
C SER A 94 10.57 -9.89 9.00
N GLY A 95 11.54 -10.80 8.94
CA GLY A 95 11.63 -11.76 7.82
C GLY A 95 12.32 -11.20 6.57
N GLY A 96 12.70 -9.92 6.56
CA GLY A 96 13.18 -9.22 5.37
C GLY A 96 13.57 -7.76 5.60
N SER A 97 13.70 -7.01 4.52
CA SER A 97 14.06 -5.59 4.55
C SER A 97 13.30 -4.79 3.48
N PHE A 98 12.93 -3.54 3.78
CA PHE A 98 12.38 -2.64 2.77
C PHE A 98 13.46 -2.24 1.75
N ILE A 99 13.07 -2.13 0.49
CA ILE A 99 13.93 -1.65 -0.60
C ILE A 99 13.22 -0.53 -1.39
N GLU A 100 13.98 0.37 -2.02
CA GLU A 100 13.45 1.51 -2.79
C GLU A 100 13.12 1.16 -4.26
#